data_AF-A0A523TZJ8-F1
#
_entry.id   AF-A0A523TZJ8-F1
#
_cell.length_a   1.000
_cell.length_b   1.000
_cell.length_c   1.000
_cell.angle_alpha   90.00
_cell.angle_beta   90.00
_cell.angle_gamma   90.00
#
_symmetry.space_group_name_H-M   'P 1'
#
loop_
_entity.id
_entity.type
_entity.pdbx_description
1 polymer ?
#
loop_
_entity_poly.entity_id
_entity_poly.type
_entity_poly.pdbx_seq_one_letter_code
_entity_poly.pdbx_strand_id
1 'polypeptide(L)'
;MRSLVTLISIISLLACGCVSMLDTVKASLEEHGKGIFIEDVPGVMDNGSGWAAAALVAVYRFYGQAVTQSRIARRIYDPQTGEARFDLLIRDADLRGFEAFPVGSPEVFRYIRMGFPAVMPAQLGANIEGAPPWLILVGCDTAMGVVLLRAGKEHAVVSDDDFERILRLNGDRLLVIAPARSLPADVYESMALSAERRGEWHEADRLFNLAIDHEVEAGADATRLARCYMSIGRVQKTLGNLTAAIEACEGATELKPEDGDTWHSLAVAFFENSDNISETKKIIDRAVKASPERASYYYSTLGDMHFKLGDLRATRAALVQAVREEVPKDAPPGYEAALLIKLAEVVEELGFHRVGRAYREKALRK
;
A
#
# COMPACT_ATOMS: atom_id res chain seq x y z
N MET A 1 -21.70 -0.83 -48.73
CA MET A 1 -20.43 -0.32 -48.16
C MET A 1 -20.48 -0.40 -46.64
N ARG A 2 -20.12 -1.55 -46.07
CA ARG A 2 -19.68 -1.70 -44.68
C ARG A 2 -18.59 -2.75 -44.74
N SER A 3 -17.35 -2.27 -44.83
CA SER A 3 -16.17 -3.13 -44.88
C SER A 3 -16.00 -3.78 -43.52
N LEU A 4 -16.16 -5.11 -43.52
CA LEU A 4 -15.71 -5.99 -42.46
C LEU A 4 -14.18 -5.85 -42.40
N VAL A 5 -13.67 -5.10 -41.42
CA VAL A 5 -12.24 -5.17 -41.08
C VAL A 5 -12.08 -6.39 -40.19
N THR A 6 -11.80 -7.53 -40.82
CA THR A 6 -11.36 -8.74 -40.12
C THR A 6 -9.95 -8.45 -39.63
N LEU A 7 -9.81 -8.03 -38.36
CA LEU A 7 -8.53 -7.98 -37.69
C LEU A 7 -8.13 -9.43 -37.37
N ILE A 8 -7.27 -10.00 -38.22
CA ILE A 8 -6.69 -11.32 -38.00
C ILE A 8 -5.63 -11.16 -36.90
N SER A 9 -6.00 -11.39 -35.65
CA SER A 9 -5.04 -11.59 -34.56
C SER A 9 -4.44 -12.99 -34.71
N ILE A 10 -3.26 -13.06 -35.31
CA ILE A 10 -2.46 -14.29 -35.38
C ILE A 10 -1.86 -14.52 -33.98
N ILE A 11 -2.48 -15.38 -33.18
CA ILE A 11 -1.80 -16.04 -32.06
C ILE A 11 -1.69 -17.51 -32.45
N SER A 12 -0.66 -17.81 -33.24
CA SER A 12 -0.34 -19.17 -33.66
C SER A 12 0.73 -19.74 -32.74
N LEU A 13 0.30 -20.46 -31.69
CA LEU A 13 1.12 -21.47 -31.02
C LEU A 13 1.16 -22.72 -31.90
N LEU A 14 1.88 -22.64 -33.02
CA LEU A 14 2.44 -23.86 -33.61
C LEU A 14 3.61 -24.25 -32.72
N ALA A 15 3.59 -25.48 -32.19
CA ALA A 15 4.57 -26.06 -31.27
C ALA A 15 6.03 -26.15 -31.79
N CYS A 16 6.40 -25.36 -32.80
CA CYS A 16 7.75 -25.13 -33.27
C CYS A 16 8.19 -23.65 -33.18
N GLY A 17 7.28 -22.70 -32.92
CA GLY A 17 7.59 -21.26 -32.90
C GLY A 17 8.03 -20.70 -31.54
N CYS A 18 7.54 -21.25 -30.42
CA CYS A 18 7.84 -20.71 -29.08
C CYS A 18 9.30 -20.89 -28.65
N VAL A 19 9.95 -22.00 -29.05
CA VAL A 19 11.38 -22.20 -28.79
C VAL A 19 12.19 -21.14 -29.56
N SER A 20 11.90 -20.96 -30.85
CA SER A 20 12.58 -19.94 -31.66
C SER A 20 12.36 -18.51 -31.15
N MET A 21 11.17 -18.20 -30.64
CA MET A 21 10.87 -16.88 -30.07
C MET A 21 11.55 -16.68 -28.72
N LEU A 22 11.54 -17.67 -27.82
CA LEU A 22 12.25 -17.58 -26.55
C LEU A 22 13.76 -17.38 -26.77
N ASP A 23 14.37 -18.14 -27.67
CA ASP A 23 15.78 -17.99 -28.01
C ASP A 23 16.08 -16.60 -28.60
N THR A 24 15.15 -16.05 -29.40
CA THR A 24 15.25 -14.67 -29.92
C THR A 24 15.19 -13.64 -28.79
N VAL A 25 14.27 -13.80 -27.83
CA VAL A 25 14.19 -12.90 -26.67
C VAL A 25 15.45 -13.02 -25.81
N LYS A 26 15.96 -14.22 -25.55
CA LYS A 26 17.22 -14.43 -24.81
C LYS A 26 18.38 -13.71 -25.49
N ALA A 27 18.52 -13.84 -26.81
CA ALA A 27 19.54 -13.13 -27.58
C ALA A 27 19.37 -11.60 -27.49
N SER A 28 18.14 -11.08 -27.57
CA SER A 28 17.86 -9.65 -27.41
C SER A 28 18.23 -9.13 -26.01
N LEU A 29 17.95 -9.91 -24.97
CA LEU A 29 18.30 -9.59 -23.59
C LEU A 29 19.82 -9.50 -23.39
N GLU A 30 20.59 -10.41 -24.00
CA GLU A 30 22.06 -10.38 -23.98
C GLU A 30 22.63 -9.16 -24.73
N GLU A 31 22.03 -8.79 -25.86
CA GLU A 31 22.50 -7.68 -26.70
C GLU A 31 22.20 -6.30 -26.10
N HIS A 32 20.98 -6.10 -25.62
CA HIS A 32 20.50 -4.78 -25.23
C HIS A 32 20.48 -4.56 -23.71
N GLY A 33 20.38 -5.63 -22.90
CA GLY A 33 20.24 -5.54 -21.44
C GLY A 33 18.97 -4.81 -20.96
N LYS A 34 17.99 -4.58 -21.85
CA LYS A 34 16.77 -3.79 -21.58
C LYS A 34 15.60 -4.62 -21.05
N GLY A 35 15.88 -5.79 -20.51
CA GLY A 35 14.88 -6.69 -19.96
C GLY A 35 15.47 -7.61 -18.89
N ILE A 36 14.66 -8.55 -18.43
CA ILE A 36 15.03 -9.50 -17.39
C ILE A 36 14.39 -10.85 -17.69
N PHE A 37 15.09 -11.94 -17.38
CA PHE A 37 14.56 -13.29 -17.43
C PHE A 37 15.06 -14.12 -16.23
N ILE A 38 14.12 -14.57 -15.41
CA ILE A 38 14.35 -15.40 -14.22
C ILE A 38 14.27 -16.88 -14.64
N GLU A 39 15.35 -17.37 -15.24
CA GLU A 39 15.39 -18.70 -15.87
C GLU A 39 15.16 -19.86 -14.88
N ASP A 40 15.62 -19.69 -13.65
CA ASP A 40 15.68 -20.75 -12.64
C ASP A 40 14.33 -21.11 -12.00
N VAL A 41 13.24 -20.40 -12.32
CA VAL A 41 11.91 -20.79 -11.84
C VAL A 41 11.57 -22.15 -12.47
N PRO A 42 11.40 -23.23 -11.68
CA PRO A 42 11.27 -24.57 -12.23
C PRO A 42 9.88 -24.79 -12.85
N GLY A 43 9.83 -25.64 -13.88
CA GLY A 43 8.58 -26.08 -14.47
C GLY A 43 7.84 -27.11 -13.61
N VAL A 44 6.58 -26.84 -13.27
CA VAL A 44 5.76 -27.72 -12.41
C VAL A 44 4.40 -27.99 -13.08
N MET A 45 4.08 -29.26 -13.32
CA MET A 45 2.76 -29.68 -13.80
C MET A 45 1.82 -29.93 -12.64
N ASP A 46 0.54 -29.63 -12.81
CA ASP A 46 -0.50 -30.05 -11.87
C ASP A 46 -0.53 -31.59 -11.73
N ASN A 47 -0.56 -32.08 -10.49
CA ASN A 47 -0.67 -33.50 -10.16
C ASN A 47 -2.08 -33.92 -9.72
N GLY A 48 -3.10 -33.10 -9.99
CA GLY A 48 -4.47 -33.24 -9.52
C GLY A 48 -4.77 -32.45 -8.24
N SER A 49 -3.81 -31.67 -7.73
CA SER A 49 -4.00 -30.76 -6.58
C SER A 49 -4.37 -29.34 -7.01
N GLY A 50 -4.42 -29.08 -8.33
CA GLY A 50 -4.84 -27.84 -8.95
C GLY A 50 -3.67 -26.91 -9.34
N TRP A 51 -3.84 -26.20 -10.44
CA TRP A 51 -2.82 -25.37 -11.08
C TRP A 51 -2.28 -24.19 -10.25
N ALA A 52 -3.10 -23.58 -9.38
CA ALA A 52 -2.61 -22.52 -8.49
C ALA A 52 -1.55 -23.06 -7.51
N ALA A 53 -1.79 -24.27 -6.99
CA ALA A 53 -0.84 -24.94 -6.12
C ALA A 53 0.44 -25.34 -6.89
N ALA A 54 0.32 -25.75 -8.16
CA ALA A 54 1.48 -26.03 -9.01
C ALA A 54 2.36 -24.78 -9.23
N ALA A 55 1.73 -23.64 -9.54
CA ALA A 55 2.42 -22.37 -9.71
C ALA A 55 3.15 -21.93 -8.42
N LEU A 56 2.50 -22.02 -7.26
CA LEU A 56 3.14 -21.72 -5.98
C LEU A 56 4.28 -22.68 -5.65
N VAL A 57 4.14 -24.00 -5.90
CA VAL A 57 5.26 -24.94 -5.73
C VAL A 57 6.46 -24.54 -6.58
N ALA A 58 6.25 -24.09 -7.81
CA ALA A 58 7.34 -23.63 -8.67
C ALA A 58 8.08 -22.46 -8.02
N VAL A 59 7.36 -21.42 -7.59
CA VAL A 59 7.95 -20.24 -6.93
C VAL A 59 8.64 -20.59 -5.62
N TYR A 60 8.03 -21.42 -4.76
CA TYR A 60 8.68 -21.81 -3.51
C TYR A 60 9.95 -22.65 -3.74
N ARG A 61 9.96 -23.51 -4.76
CA ARG A 61 11.16 -24.27 -5.13
C ARG A 61 12.26 -23.40 -5.73
N PHE A 62 11.89 -22.36 -6.48
CA PHE A 62 12.83 -21.35 -6.94
C PHE A 62 13.58 -20.71 -5.75
N TYR A 63 12.87 -20.45 -4.65
CA TYR A 63 13.47 -19.99 -3.39
C TYR A 63 14.07 -21.11 -2.52
N GLY A 64 14.28 -22.32 -3.06
CA GLY A 64 14.88 -23.44 -2.34
C GLY A 64 13.98 -24.12 -1.30
N GLN A 65 12.69 -23.78 -1.22
CA GLN A 65 11.77 -24.36 -0.25
C GLN A 65 11.07 -25.61 -0.81
N ALA A 66 11.29 -26.75 -0.14
CA ALA A 66 10.63 -28.01 -0.49
C ALA A 66 9.17 -28.04 -0.01
N VAL A 67 8.23 -28.09 -0.95
CA VAL A 67 6.79 -28.18 -0.69
C VAL A 67 6.06 -28.99 -1.75
N THR A 68 4.96 -29.63 -1.34
CA THR A 68 4.08 -30.42 -2.20
C THR A 68 2.80 -29.66 -2.53
N GLN A 69 2.26 -29.88 -3.73
CA GLN A 69 1.03 -29.23 -4.18
C GLN A 69 -0.15 -29.54 -3.25
N SER A 70 -0.30 -30.80 -2.82
CA SER A 70 -1.38 -31.20 -1.93
C SER A 70 -1.35 -30.51 -0.56
N ARG A 71 -0.17 -30.08 -0.08
CA ARG A 71 -0.05 -29.32 1.17
C ARG A 71 -0.52 -27.87 1.00
N ILE A 72 -0.20 -27.25 -0.14
CA ILE A 72 -0.65 -25.90 -0.50
C ILE A 72 -2.15 -25.91 -0.79
N ALA A 73 -2.62 -26.86 -1.61
CA ALA A 73 -4.01 -26.97 -2.05
C ALA A 73 -5.01 -27.00 -0.89
N ARG A 74 -4.68 -27.64 0.23
CA ARG A 74 -5.53 -27.67 1.44
C ARG A 74 -5.79 -26.30 2.06
N ARG A 75 -5.00 -25.27 1.69
CA ARG A 75 -5.05 -23.94 2.29
C ARG A 75 -5.57 -22.88 1.32
N ILE A 76 -5.31 -23.04 0.03
CA ILE A 76 -5.49 -21.95 -0.95
C ILE A 76 -6.81 -22.02 -1.72
N TYR A 77 -7.49 -23.17 -1.72
CA TYR A 77 -8.76 -23.35 -2.45
C TYR A 77 -9.96 -23.18 -1.53
N ASP A 78 -10.98 -22.52 -2.04
CA ASP A 78 -12.29 -22.46 -1.38
C ASP A 78 -12.94 -23.86 -1.41
N PRO A 79 -13.33 -24.44 -0.26
CA PRO A 79 -13.95 -25.76 -0.23
C PRO A 79 -15.31 -25.84 -0.94
N GLN A 80 -16.00 -24.72 -1.14
CA GLN A 80 -17.32 -24.67 -1.77
C GLN A 80 -17.22 -24.53 -3.29
N THR A 81 -16.36 -23.63 -3.78
CA THR A 81 -16.24 -23.36 -5.22
C THR A 81 -15.12 -24.15 -5.90
N GLY A 82 -14.14 -24.62 -5.13
CA GLY A 82 -12.91 -25.22 -5.65
C GLY A 82 -11.97 -24.19 -6.30
N GLU A 83 -12.27 -22.90 -6.20
CA GLU A 83 -11.45 -21.83 -6.78
C GLU A 83 -10.33 -21.40 -5.84
N ALA A 84 -9.17 -21.06 -6.41
CA ALA A 84 -8.05 -20.52 -5.66
C ALA A 84 -8.32 -19.08 -5.24
N ARG A 85 -8.12 -18.79 -3.95
CA ARG A 85 -8.42 -17.49 -3.35
C ARG A 85 -7.14 -16.72 -3.02
N PHE A 86 -7.00 -15.51 -3.59
CA PHE A 86 -5.80 -14.69 -3.42
C PHE A 86 -5.44 -14.40 -1.97
N ASP A 87 -6.42 -14.12 -1.11
CA ASP A 87 -6.19 -13.90 0.31
C ASP A 87 -5.62 -15.14 1.01
N LEU A 88 -5.98 -16.35 0.55
CA LEU A 88 -5.44 -17.60 1.06
C LEU A 88 -4.05 -17.93 0.48
N LEU A 89 -3.76 -17.51 -0.76
CA LEU A 89 -2.42 -17.60 -1.35
C LEU A 89 -1.44 -16.72 -0.55
N ILE A 90 -1.84 -15.49 -0.23
CA ILE A 90 -1.04 -14.56 0.59
C ILE A 90 -0.74 -15.19 1.95
N ARG A 91 -1.77 -15.69 2.65
CA ARG A 91 -1.58 -16.37 3.94
C ARG A 91 -0.68 -17.61 3.87
N ASP A 92 -0.72 -18.39 2.79
CA ASP A 92 0.18 -19.54 2.62
C ASP A 92 1.63 -19.08 2.41
N ALA A 93 1.86 -17.96 1.72
CA ALA A 93 3.18 -17.36 1.54
C ALA A 93 3.75 -16.83 2.87
N ASP A 94 2.95 -16.11 3.66
CA ASP A 94 3.35 -15.57 4.97
C ASP A 94 3.81 -16.69 5.92
N LEU A 95 3.04 -17.79 5.97
CA LEU A 95 3.36 -18.98 6.78
C LEU A 95 4.67 -19.66 6.39
N ARG A 96 5.23 -19.32 5.23
CA ARG A 96 6.43 -19.89 4.65
C ARG A 96 7.62 -18.93 4.68
N GLY A 97 7.45 -17.72 5.22
CA GLY A 97 8.49 -16.69 5.28
C GLY A 97 8.64 -15.92 3.97
N PHE A 98 7.56 -15.79 3.20
CA PHE A 98 7.51 -14.97 1.99
C PHE A 98 6.50 -13.84 2.17
N GLU A 99 6.78 -12.70 1.54
CA GLU A 99 5.81 -11.64 1.32
C GLU A 99 5.10 -11.89 0.00
N ALA A 100 3.78 -11.90 0.02
CA ALA A 100 2.98 -11.98 -1.19
C ALA A 100 1.97 -10.84 -1.23
N PHE A 101 1.99 -10.06 -2.30
CA PHE A 101 1.18 -8.85 -2.39
C PHE A 101 0.72 -8.57 -3.83
N PRO A 102 -0.51 -8.03 -3.99
CA PRO A 102 -1.05 -7.74 -5.32
C PRO A 102 -0.32 -6.55 -5.94
N VAL A 103 0.04 -6.67 -7.22
CA VAL A 103 0.72 -5.62 -7.98
C VAL A 103 0.14 -5.53 -9.38
N GLY A 104 -0.17 -4.32 -9.83
CA GLY A 104 -0.67 -4.07 -11.19
C GLY A 104 0.44 -3.93 -12.24
N SER A 105 0.05 -3.86 -13.51
CA SER A 105 0.94 -3.44 -14.59
C SER A 105 0.91 -1.91 -14.77
N PRO A 106 2.04 -1.24 -15.08
CA PRO A 106 3.37 -1.79 -15.36
C PRO A 106 4.25 -1.99 -14.12
N GLU A 107 3.73 -1.76 -12.92
CA GLU A 107 4.52 -1.78 -11.67
C GLU A 107 5.17 -3.15 -11.42
N VAL A 108 4.50 -4.25 -11.79
CA VAL A 108 5.02 -5.62 -11.61
C VAL A 108 6.42 -5.80 -12.21
N PHE A 109 6.73 -5.15 -13.33
CA PHE A 109 8.01 -5.30 -14.00
C PHE A 109 9.18 -4.77 -13.18
N ARG A 110 8.94 -3.86 -12.21
CA ARG A 110 9.94 -3.47 -11.22
C ARG A 110 10.39 -4.68 -10.41
N TYR A 111 9.46 -5.49 -9.92
CA TYR A 111 9.74 -6.65 -9.08
C TYR A 111 10.34 -7.82 -9.87
N ILE A 112 9.90 -8.00 -11.11
CA ILE A 112 10.54 -8.99 -12.01
C ILE A 112 12.02 -8.63 -12.24
N ARG A 113 12.34 -7.34 -12.44
CA ARG A 113 13.74 -6.87 -12.57
C ARG A 113 14.57 -7.08 -11.30
N MET A 114 13.93 -7.14 -10.15
CA MET A 114 14.56 -7.50 -8.88
C MET A 114 14.73 -9.03 -8.69
N GLY A 115 14.25 -9.84 -9.64
CA GLY A 115 14.32 -11.30 -9.57
C GLY A 115 13.17 -11.95 -8.82
N PHE A 116 12.08 -11.23 -8.55
CA PHE A 116 10.91 -11.79 -7.86
C PHE A 116 9.83 -12.18 -8.88
N PRO A 117 9.52 -13.49 -9.04
CA PRO A 117 8.45 -13.93 -9.93
C PRO A 117 7.07 -13.53 -9.39
N ALA A 118 6.11 -13.41 -10.30
CA ALA A 118 4.72 -13.15 -9.95
C ALA A 118 3.79 -14.25 -10.50
N VAL A 119 2.74 -14.59 -9.76
CA VAL A 119 1.74 -15.59 -10.17
C VAL A 119 0.43 -14.91 -10.55
N MET A 120 -0.24 -15.44 -11.58
CA MET A 120 -1.53 -14.92 -12.04
C MET A 120 -2.42 -16.03 -12.61
N PRO A 121 -3.76 -15.94 -12.43
CA PRO A 121 -4.70 -16.74 -13.19
C PRO A 121 -4.72 -16.32 -14.66
N ALA A 122 -5.13 -17.26 -15.51
CA ALA A 122 -5.24 -17.07 -16.96
C ALA A 122 -6.55 -17.67 -17.53
N GLN A 123 -7.65 -17.67 -16.75
CA GLN A 123 -8.94 -18.25 -17.15
C GLN A 123 -10.00 -17.19 -17.54
N LEU A 124 -10.82 -17.57 -18.54
CA LEU A 124 -11.84 -16.81 -19.29
C LEU A 124 -11.32 -15.91 -20.43
N GLY A 125 -11.38 -16.43 -21.66
CA GLY A 125 -11.40 -15.65 -22.90
C GLY A 125 -10.06 -15.24 -23.50
N ALA A 126 -8.93 -15.62 -22.90
CA ALA A 126 -7.62 -15.40 -23.49
C ALA A 126 -7.21 -16.59 -24.37
N ASN A 127 -7.05 -16.34 -25.68
CA ASN A 127 -6.61 -17.28 -26.73
C ASN A 127 -5.21 -17.90 -26.51
N ILE A 128 -4.95 -18.58 -25.39
CA ILE A 128 -3.79 -19.47 -25.26
C ILE A 128 -4.32 -20.91 -25.13
N GLU A 129 -4.69 -21.48 -26.26
CA GLU A 129 -5.23 -22.84 -26.35
C GLU A 129 -4.23 -23.85 -25.75
N GLY A 130 -4.65 -24.59 -24.73
CA GLY A 130 -3.82 -25.60 -24.06
C GLY A 130 -2.89 -25.09 -22.95
N ALA A 131 -2.84 -23.78 -22.67
CA ALA A 131 -2.06 -23.28 -21.55
C ALA A 131 -2.71 -23.59 -20.19
N PRO A 132 -1.91 -23.79 -19.14
CA PRO A 132 -2.41 -23.89 -17.78
C PRO A 132 -3.20 -22.64 -17.36
N PRO A 133 -4.24 -22.80 -16.53
CA PRO A 133 -5.05 -21.69 -16.04
C PRO A 133 -4.36 -20.79 -15.01
N TRP A 134 -3.09 -21.08 -14.70
CA TRP A 134 -2.22 -20.28 -13.84
C TRP A 134 -0.86 -20.16 -14.49
N LEU A 135 -0.36 -18.93 -14.59
CA LEU A 135 0.90 -18.58 -15.22
C LEU A 135 1.82 -17.91 -14.19
N ILE A 136 3.12 -18.02 -14.44
CA ILE A 136 4.15 -17.34 -13.65
C ILE A 136 4.84 -16.34 -14.55
N LEU A 137 4.78 -15.07 -14.20
CA LEU A 137 5.57 -14.02 -14.82
C LEU A 137 7.03 -14.15 -14.37
N VAL A 138 7.92 -14.41 -15.33
CA VAL A 138 9.34 -14.69 -15.09
C VAL A 138 10.27 -13.75 -15.86
N GLY A 139 9.74 -12.81 -16.63
CA GLY A 139 10.58 -11.86 -17.35
C GLY A 139 9.82 -10.89 -18.23
N CYS A 140 10.54 -9.92 -18.77
CA CYS A 140 10.07 -9.04 -19.84
C CYS A 140 11.26 -8.52 -20.64
N ASP A 141 11.03 -8.20 -21.91
CA ASP A 141 11.96 -7.46 -22.76
C ASP A 141 11.26 -6.21 -23.29
N THR A 142 11.66 -5.05 -22.78
CA THR A 142 11.06 -3.77 -23.17
C THR A 142 11.47 -3.29 -24.55
N ALA A 143 12.58 -3.79 -25.11
CA ALA A 143 12.99 -3.47 -26.47
C ALA A 143 12.11 -4.21 -27.49
N MET A 144 11.73 -5.44 -27.16
CA MET A 144 10.86 -6.26 -28.00
C MET A 144 9.36 -6.06 -27.71
N GLY A 145 8.99 -5.47 -26.57
CA GLY A 145 7.60 -5.29 -26.15
C GLY A 145 6.92 -6.63 -25.81
N VAL A 146 7.67 -7.50 -25.14
CA VAL A 146 7.23 -8.86 -24.81
C VAL A 146 7.41 -9.19 -23.34
N VAL A 147 6.54 -10.08 -22.88
CA VAL A 147 6.50 -10.62 -21.53
C VAL A 147 6.78 -12.12 -21.57
N LEU A 148 7.65 -12.57 -20.66
CA LEU A 148 8.05 -13.96 -20.52
C LEU A 148 7.27 -14.61 -19.39
N LEU A 149 6.49 -15.62 -19.74
CA LEU A 149 5.64 -16.37 -18.83
C LEU A 149 6.10 -17.83 -18.76
N ARG A 150 5.86 -18.47 -17.62
CA ARG A 150 5.97 -19.91 -17.46
C ARG A 150 4.59 -20.52 -17.32
N ALA A 151 4.33 -21.51 -18.16
CA ALA A 151 3.09 -22.26 -18.33
C ALA A 151 3.36 -23.75 -18.02
N GLY A 152 3.35 -24.10 -16.73
CA GLY A 152 3.73 -25.44 -16.30
C GLY A 152 5.21 -25.71 -16.62
N LYS A 153 5.52 -26.67 -17.50
CA LYS A 153 6.89 -26.95 -17.93
C LYS A 153 7.42 -26.03 -19.02
N GLU A 154 6.51 -25.44 -19.80
CA GLU A 154 6.86 -24.64 -20.98
C GLU A 154 7.02 -23.15 -20.62
N HIS A 155 7.75 -22.44 -21.47
CA HIS A 155 7.74 -20.98 -21.49
C HIS A 155 6.79 -20.49 -22.58
N ALA A 156 6.12 -19.37 -22.31
CA ALA A 156 5.34 -18.63 -23.28
C ALA A 156 5.90 -17.21 -23.38
N VAL A 157 6.02 -16.71 -24.61
CA VAL A 157 6.35 -15.32 -24.90
C VAL A 157 5.08 -14.68 -25.43
N VAL A 158 4.63 -13.59 -24.82
CA VAL A 158 3.44 -12.85 -25.25
C VAL A 158 3.79 -11.38 -25.46
N SER A 159 3.04 -10.69 -26.31
CA SER A 159 3.17 -9.24 -26.45
C SER A 159 2.70 -8.52 -25.18
N ASP A 160 3.17 -7.29 -24.94
CA ASP A 160 2.67 -6.45 -23.84
C ASP A 160 1.14 -6.29 -23.91
N ASP A 161 0.58 -6.08 -25.12
CA ASP A 161 -0.86 -5.96 -25.34
C ASP A 161 -1.63 -7.23 -24.95
N ASP A 162 -1.08 -8.40 -25.27
CA ASP A 162 -1.68 -9.68 -24.89
C ASP A 162 -1.58 -9.92 -23.39
N PHE A 163 -0.45 -9.59 -22.77
CA PHE A 163 -0.28 -9.67 -21.32
C PHE A 163 -1.32 -8.81 -20.60
N GLU A 164 -1.45 -7.55 -21.02
CA GLU A 164 -2.45 -6.61 -20.52
C GLU A 164 -3.88 -7.11 -20.70
N ARG A 165 -4.17 -7.73 -21.85
CA ARG A 165 -5.48 -8.32 -22.13
C ARG A 165 -5.76 -9.51 -21.20
N ILE A 166 -4.77 -10.37 -20.94
CA ILE A 166 -4.92 -11.50 -20.02
C ILE A 166 -5.20 -10.99 -18.60
N LEU A 167 -4.44 -10.01 -18.12
CA LEU A 167 -4.64 -9.42 -16.79
C LEU A 167 -6.06 -8.87 -16.62
N ARG A 168 -6.52 -8.03 -17.56
CA ARG A 168 -7.87 -7.43 -17.50
C ARG A 168 -8.98 -8.47 -17.48
N LEU A 169 -8.87 -9.51 -18.30
CA LEU A 169 -9.86 -10.61 -18.33
C LEU A 169 -9.91 -11.38 -17.01
N ASN A 170 -8.83 -11.33 -16.23
CA ASN A 170 -8.69 -12.00 -14.95
C ASN A 170 -8.84 -11.04 -13.75
N GLY A 171 -9.38 -9.83 -13.98
CA GLY A 171 -9.64 -8.83 -12.94
C GLY A 171 -8.37 -8.19 -12.36
N ASP A 172 -7.33 -8.05 -13.18
CA ASP A 172 -6.03 -7.44 -12.81
C ASP A 172 -5.38 -8.11 -11.60
N ARG A 173 -5.57 -9.42 -11.49
CA ARG A 173 -5.07 -10.24 -10.38
C ARG A 173 -3.68 -10.78 -10.68
N LEU A 174 -2.68 -10.21 -10.02
CA LEU A 174 -1.27 -10.59 -10.14
C LEU A 174 -0.60 -10.45 -8.78
N LEU A 175 0.13 -11.49 -8.36
CA LEU A 175 0.71 -11.58 -7.03
C LEU A 175 2.23 -11.76 -7.14
N VAL A 176 2.99 -10.75 -6.73
CA VAL A 176 4.45 -10.89 -6.55
C VAL A 176 4.69 -11.70 -5.28
N ILE A 177 5.66 -12.62 -5.32
CA ILE A 177 6.08 -13.40 -4.15
C ILE A 177 7.59 -13.21 -3.99
N ALA A 178 8.00 -12.66 -2.85
CA ALA A 178 9.40 -12.38 -2.52
C ALA A 178 9.75 -12.95 -1.14
N PRO A 179 11.02 -13.30 -0.86
CA PRO A 179 11.45 -13.64 0.49
C PRO A 179 11.10 -12.52 1.48
N ALA A 180 10.73 -12.87 2.70
CA ALA A 180 10.56 -11.88 3.75
C ALA A 180 11.84 -11.06 3.93
N ARG A 181 11.70 -9.75 4.15
CA ARG A 181 12.80 -8.79 4.30
C ARG A 181 13.73 -8.66 3.09
N SER A 182 13.21 -8.88 1.88
CA SER A 182 13.98 -8.69 0.64
C SER A 182 13.46 -7.55 -0.23
N LEU A 183 12.33 -6.96 0.14
CA LEU A 183 11.74 -5.86 -0.62
C LEU A 183 12.38 -4.52 -0.20
N PRO A 184 12.38 -3.51 -1.08
CA PRO A 184 12.83 -2.17 -0.72
C PRO A 184 11.91 -1.50 0.31
N ALA A 185 12.45 -0.51 1.03
CA ALA A 185 11.72 0.22 2.06
C ALA A 185 10.41 0.87 1.56
N ASP A 186 10.38 1.43 0.36
CA ASP A 186 9.19 2.08 -0.21
C ASP A 186 8.06 1.09 -0.52
N VAL A 187 8.42 -0.18 -0.78
CA VAL A 187 7.43 -1.25 -0.98
C VAL A 187 6.81 -1.63 0.36
N TYR A 188 7.62 -1.81 1.41
CA TYR A 188 7.11 -2.04 2.75
C TYR A 188 6.26 -0.86 3.26
N GLU A 189 6.66 0.38 3.00
CA GLU A 189 5.87 1.59 3.29
C GLU A 189 4.49 1.53 2.59
N SER A 190 4.47 1.18 1.30
CA SER A 190 3.24 1.08 0.51
C SER A 190 2.32 -0.05 1.00
N MET A 191 2.88 -1.21 1.35
CA MET A 191 2.14 -2.33 1.94
C MET A 191 1.57 -1.95 3.31
N ALA A 192 2.35 -1.26 4.14
CA ALA A 192 1.91 -0.81 5.47
C ALA A 192 0.74 0.17 5.38
N LEU A 193 0.80 1.15 4.47
CA LEU A 193 -0.30 2.09 4.21
C LEU A 193 -1.57 1.36 3.69
N SER A 194 -1.40 0.29 2.92
CA SER A 194 -2.51 -0.54 2.46
C SER A 194 -3.14 -1.36 3.60
N ALA A 195 -2.32 -1.91 4.49
CA ALA A 195 -2.78 -2.57 5.71
C ALA A 195 -3.53 -1.59 6.63
N GLU A 196 -3.01 -0.36 6.77
CA GLU A 196 -3.65 0.71 7.54
C GLU A 196 -5.05 1.05 7.01
N ARG A 197 -5.19 1.24 5.69
CA ARG A 197 -6.50 1.49 5.06
C ARG A 197 -7.51 0.36 5.29
N ARG A 198 -7.03 -0.87 5.47
CA ARG A 198 -7.87 -2.04 5.79
C ARG A 198 -8.14 -2.21 7.28
N GLY A 199 -7.53 -1.39 8.14
CA GLY A 199 -7.63 -1.51 9.60
C GLY A 199 -6.81 -2.67 10.17
N GLU A 200 -5.83 -3.18 9.42
CA GLU A 200 -4.95 -4.27 9.82
C GLU A 200 -3.74 -3.69 10.57
N TRP A 201 -3.99 -3.09 11.74
CA TRP A 201 -3.01 -2.26 12.46
C TRP A 201 -1.73 -3.01 12.88
N HIS A 202 -1.83 -4.26 13.32
CA HIS A 202 -0.66 -5.07 13.65
C HIS A 202 0.21 -5.38 12.42
N GLU A 203 -0.41 -5.52 11.26
CA GLU A 203 0.31 -5.75 10.02
C GLU A 203 0.98 -4.47 9.53
N ALA A 204 0.26 -3.34 9.60
CA ALA A 204 0.84 -2.03 9.31
C ALA A 204 2.06 -1.74 10.20
N ASP A 205 1.97 -2.02 11.50
CA ASP A 205 3.10 -1.87 12.43
C ASP A 205 4.32 -2.70 12.01
N ARG A 206 4.11 -3.99 11.71
CA ARG A 206 5.17 -4.88 11.24
C ARG A 206 5.86 -4.34 9.99
N LEU A 207 5.07 -3.94 9.00
CA LEU A 207 5.54 -3.49 7.70
C LEU A 207 6.26 -2.14 7.78
N PHE A 208 5.79 -1.20 8.60
CA PHE A 208 6.51 0.05 8.83
C PHE A 208 7.87 -0.18 9.50
N ASN A 209 7.95 -1.10 10.46
CA ASN A 209 9.25 -1.46 11.06
C ASN A 209 10.20 -2.08 10.02
N LEU A 210 9.71 -2.96 9.14
CA LEU A 210 10.51 -3.48 8.02
C LEU A 210 10.97 -2.37 7.07
N ALA A 211 10.11 -1.39 6.79
CA ALA A 211 10.47 -0.24 5.97
C ALA A 211 11.62 0.56 6.61
N ILE A 212 11.58 0.79 7.92
CA ILE A 212 12.64 1.48 8.66
C ILE A 212 13.94 0.68 8.62
N ASP A 213 13.90 -0.61 8.91
CA ASP A 213 15.09 -1.48 8.91
C ASP A 213 15.83 -1.39 7.57
N HIS A 214 15.10 -1.50 6.45
CA HIS A 214 15.68 -1.40 5.11
C HIS A 214 16.13 0.02 4.73
N GLU A 215 15.43 1.05 5.21
CA GLU A 215 15.85 2.43 4.95
C GLU A 215 17.15 2.77 5.69
N VAL A 216 17.33 2.25 6.91
CA VAL A 216 18.59 2.38 7.66
C VAL A 216 19.73 1.65 6.95
N GLU A 217 19.50 0.43 6.47
CA GLU A 217 20.49 -0.34 5.70
C GLU A 217 20.90 0.35 4.39
N ALA A 218 19.96 1.02 3.71
CA ALA A 218 20.17 1.68 2.43
C ALA A 218 20.89 3.04 2.50
N GLY A 219 21.22 3.53 3.71
CA GLY A 219 21.87 4.84 3.89
C GLY A 219 20.91 6.00 4.17
N ALA A 220 19.78 5.72 4.84
CA ALA A 220 18.86 6.62 5.53
C ALA A 220 18.56 7.98 4.86
N ASP A 221 17.43 8.09 4.14
CA ASP A 221 16.76 9.37 3.93
C ASP A 221 16.00 9.78 5.20
N ALA A 222 16.52 10.79 5.91
CA ALA A 222 15.89 11.35 7.11
C ALA A 222 14.41 11.73 6.87
N THR A 223 14.05 12.14 5.66
CA THR A 223 12.66 12.46 5.29
C THR A 223 11.79 11.22 5.26
N ARG A 224 12.26 10.11 4.69
CA ARG A 224 11.49 8.86 4.66
C ARG A 224 11.41 8.23 6.04
N LEU A 225 12.52 8.21 6.79
CA LEU A 225 12.52 7.74 8.17
C LEU A 225 11.53 8.51 9.04
N ALA A 226 11.50 9.85 8.95
CA ALA A 226 10.54 10.66 9.69
C ALA A 226 9.08 10.31 9.35
N ARG A 227 8.76 10.09 8.07
CA ARG A 227 7.41 9.64 7.65
C ARG A 227 7.04 8.26 8.18
N CYS A 228 7.99 7.32 8.15
CA CYS A 228 7.78 5.98 8.71
C CYS A 228 7.54 6.06 10.22
N TYR A 229 8.37 6.79 10.96
CA TYR A 229 8.19 7.01 12.40
C TYR A 229 6.86 7.69 12.73
N MET A 230 6.45 8.71 11.98
CA MET A 230 5.14 9.34 12.14
C MET A 230 4.00 8.34 11.93
N SER A 231 4.13 7.46 10.93
CA SER A 231 3.13 6.42 10.65
C SER A 231 3.08 5.35 11.74
N ILE A 232 4.23 4.92 12.26
CA ILE A 232 4.29 4.07 13.46
C ILE A 232 3.61 4.76 14.65
N GLY A 233 3.87 6.05 14.87
CA GLY A 233 3.21 6.84 15.91
C GLY A 233 1.68 6.75 15.83
N ARG A 234 1.13 6.94 14.63
CA ARG A 234 -0.31 6.82 14.37
C ARG A 234 -0.84 5.39 14.58
N VAL A 235 -0.11 4.38 14.11
CA VAL A 235 -0.48 2.96 14.25
C VAL A 235 -0.46 2.53 15.72
N GLN A 236 0.61 2.83 16.45
CA GLN A 236 0.77 2.50 17.86
C GLN A 236 -0.28 3.18 18.73
N LYS A 237 -0.62 4.45 18.41
CA LYS A 237 -1.74 5.14 19.05
C LYS A 237 -3.05 4.39 18.86
N THR A 238 -3.32 3.95 17.64
CA THR A 238 -4.54 3.19 17.31
C THR A 238 -4.58 1.82 18.00
N LEU A 239 -3.42 1.20 18.20
CA LEU A 239 -3.26 -0.02 19.00
C LEU A 239 -3.35 0.22 20.53
N GLY A 240 -3.42 1.47 20.98
CA GLY A 240 -3.45 1.84 22.40
C GLY A 240 -2.08 1.89 23.09
N ASN A 241 -1.00 1.68 22.35
CA ASN A 241 0.38 1.70 22.85
C ASN A 241 0.92 3.14 22.85
N LEU A 242 0.36 3.97 23.73
CA LEU A 242 0.60 5.42 23.70
C LEU A 242 2.06 5.80 23.98
N THR A 243 2.79 5.05 24.81
CA THR A 243 4.23 5.26 25.02
C THR A 243 5.02 5.05 23.73
N ALA A 244 4.80 3.94 23.02
CA ALA A 244 5.46 3.67 21.74
C ALA A 244 5.07 4.70 20.66
N ALA A 245 3.83 5.19 20.71
CA ALA A 245 3.37 6.25 19.82
C ALA A 245 4.12 7.57 20.05
N ILE A 246 4.37 7.92 21.32
CA ILE A 246 5.16 9.09 21.71
C ILE A 246 6.61 8.92 21.25
N GLU A 247 7.26 7.81 21.56
CA GLU A 247 8.65 7.53 21.18
C GLU A 247 8.85 7.63 19.65
N ALA A 248 7.93 7.05 18.87
CA ALA A 248 7.98 7.12 17.42
C ALA A 248 7.79 8.57 16.91
N CYS A 249 6.82 9.31 17.45
CA CYS A 249 6.62 10.71 17.08
C CYS A 249 7.80 11.60 17.50
N GLU A 250 8.44 11.35 18.64
CA GLU A 250 9.67 12.06 19.07
C GLU A 250 10.80 11.83 18.06
N GLY A 251 11.05 10.57 17.68
CA GLY A 251 12.03 10.24 16.63
C GLY A 251 11.72 10.94 15.30
N ALA A 252 10.44 11.04 14.91
CA ALA A 252 10.05 11.79 13.72
C ALA A 252 10.37 13.30 13.86
N THR A 253 10.09 13.90 15.01
CA THR A 253 10.37 15.33 15.26
C THR A 253 11.86 15.65 15.37
N GLU A 254 12.69 14.69 15.77
CA GLU A 254 14.15 14.84 15.76
C GLU A 254 14.73 14.84 14.34
N LEU A 255 14.17 14.00 13.46
CA LEU A 255 14.58 13.91 12.06
C LEU A 255 14.05 15.08 11.22
N LYS A 256 12.84 15.56 11.53
CA LYS A 256 12.14 16.62 10.80
C LYS A 256 11.50 17.64 11.75
N PRO A 257 12.30 18.47 12.43
CA PRO A 257 11.78 19.47 13.36
C PRO A 257 10.94 20.57 12.69
N GLU A 258 11.06 20.73 11.36
CA GLU A 258 10.29 21.67 10.55
C GLU A 258 8.90 21.15 10.14
N ASP A 259 8.56 19.88 10.41
CA ASP A 259 7.27 19.29 10.05
C ASP A 259 6.26 19.44 11.19
N GLY A 260 5.34 20.40 11.08
CA GLY A 260 4.31 20.65 12.09
C GLY A 260 3.36 19.47 12.32
N ASP A 261 3.19 18.57 11.35
CA ASP A 261 2.27 17.43 11.47
C ASP A 261 2.84 16.32 12.35
N THR A 262 4.17 16.17 12.37
CA THR A 262 4.84 15.28 13.32
C THR A 262 4.71 15.80 14.75
N TRP A 263 4.90 17.11 14.97
CA TRP A 263 4.66 17.74 16.27
C TRP A 263 3.20 17.64 16.72
N HIS A 264 2.25 17.81 15.80
CA HIS A 264 0.83 17.64 16.09
C HIS A 264 0.49 16.20 16.49
N SER A 265 1.03 15.22 15.78
CA SER A 265 0.87 13.80 16.10
C SER A 265 1.45 13.47 17.49
N LEU A 266 2.62 14.04 17.82
CA LEU A 266 3.20 13.94 19.16
C LEU A 266 2.27 14.53 20.23
N ALA A 267 1.71 15.72 19.99
CA ALA A 267 0.80 16.37 20.93
C ALA A 267 -0.45 15.53 21.20
N VAL A 268 -1.02 14.91 20.16
CA VAL A 268 -2.19 14.02 20.27
C VAL A 268 -1.86 12.79 21.09
N ALA A 269 -0.77 12.08 20.76
CA ALA A 269 -0.36 10.89 21.51
C ALA A 269 -0.04 11.20 22.97
N PHE A 270 0.66 12.32 23.22
CA PHE A 270 1.01 12.77 24.57
C PHE A 270 -0.21 13.11 25.43
N PHE A 271 -1.19 13.82 24.84
CA PHE A 271 -2.44 14.16 25.51
C PHE A 271 -3.24 12.90 25.85
N GLU A 272 -3.42 11.98 24.89
CA GLU A 272 -4.14 10.73 25.13
C GLU A 272 -3.46 9.87 26.22
N ASN A 273 -2.13 9.96 26.38
CA ASN A 273 -1.39 9.21 27.37
C ASN A 273 -1.51 9.76 28.82
N SER A 274 -1.68 11.07 28.98
CA SER A 274 -1.47 11.72 30.28
C SER A 274 -2.50 12.76 30.67
N ASP A 275 -3.39 13.17 29.75
CA ASP A 275 -4.29 14.33 29.88
C ASP A 275 -3.58 15.63 30.30
N ASN A 276 -2.24 15.71 30.19
CA ASN A 276 -1.45 16.85 30.61
C ASN A 276 -1.48 17.97 29.56
N ILE A 277 -2.58 18.71 29.58
CA ILE A 277 -2.89 19.77 28.62
C ILE A 277 -1.85 20.91 28.59
N SER A 278 -1.15 21.14 29.70
CA SER A 278 -0.12 22.19 29.80
C SER A 278 1.08 21.89 28.91
N GLU A 279 1.57 20.64 28.95
CA GLU A 279 2.69 20.21 28.12
C GLU A 279 2.24 19.98 26.68
N THR A 280 1.05 19.38 26.47
CA THR A 280 0.44 19.25 25.13
C THR A 280 0.38 20.59 24.40
N LYS A 281 -0.03 21.66 25.09
CA LYS A 281 -0.07 23.00 24.48
C LYS A 281 1.31 23.46 24.02
N LYS A 282 2.38 23.21 24.77
CA LYS A 282 3.74 23.57 24.33
C LYS A 282 4.15 22.81 23.07
N ILE A 283 3.72 21.55 22.93
CA ILE A 283 3.96 20.75 21.73
C ILE A 283 3.16 21.30 20.55
N ILE A 284 1.88 21.67 20.75
CA ILE A 284 1.06 22.38 19.74
C ILE A 284 1.71 23.71 19.33
N ASP A 285 2.24 24.48 20.28
CA ASP A 285 2.93 25.74 19.98
C ASP A 285 4.21 25.51 19.14
N ARG A 286 4.85 24.32 19.23
CA ARG A 286 5.91 23.92 18.30
C ARG A 286 5.37 23.55 16.93
N ALA A 287 4.27 22.80 16.86
CA ALA A 287 3.59 22.47 15.60
C ALA A 287 3.22 23.72 14.80
N VAL A 288 2.64 24.72 15.47
CA VAL A 288 2.27 26.02 14.87
C VAL A 288 3.50 26.79 14.37
N LYS A 289 4.64 26.73 15.07
CA LYS A 289 5.89 27.38 14.61
C LYS A 289 6.50 26.68 13.41
N ALA A 290 6.41 25.36 13.36
CA ALA A 290 6.94 24.53 12.27
C ALA A 290 6.11 24.69 10.99
N SER A 291 4.78 24.65 11.11
CA SER A 291 3.83 24.79 10.00
C SER A 291 2.74 25.83 10.30
N PRO A 292 3.05 27.15 10.21
CA PRO A 292 2.09 28.22 10.46
C PRO A 292 0.85 28.15 9.58
N GLU A 293 0.98 27.65 8.36
CA GLU A 293 -0.11 27.45 7.40
C GLU A 293 -1.15 26.42 7.84
N ARG A 294 -0.82 25.57 8.82
CA ARG A 294 -1.75 24.60 9.43
C ARG A 294 -2.17 24.98 10.85
N ALA A 295 -1.82 26.19 11.31
CA ALA A 295 -2.08 26.63 12.69
C ALA A 295 -3.56 26.55 13.09
N SER A 296 -4.48 26.87 12.18
CA SER A 296 -5.93 26.73 12.39
C SER A 296 -6.30 25.31 12.84
N TYR A 297 -5.75 24.30 12.16
CA TYR A 297 -6.01 22.89 12.44
C TYR A 297 -5.42 22.45 13.79
N TYR A 298 -4.21 22.89 14.13
CA TYR A 298 -3.58 22.55 15.40
C TYR A 298 -4.31 23.19 16.59
N TYR A 299 -4.73 24.46 16.47
CA TYR A 299 -5.53 25.12 17.51
C TYR A 299 -6.94 24.53 17.65
N SER A 300 -7.56 24.10 16.54
CA SER A 300 -8.81 23.34 16.61
C SER A 300 -8.64 22.08 17.42
N THR A 301 -7.55 21.32 17.18
CA THR A 301 -7.27 20.09 17.93
C THR A 301 -7.06 20.37 19.42
N LEU A 302 -6.34 21.44 19.76
CA LEU A 302 -6.19 21.88 21.15
C LEU A 302 -7.56 22.23 21.79
N GLY A 303 -8.47 22.83 21.02
CA GLY A 303 -9.85 23.06 21.44
C GLY A 303 -10.58 21.76 21.77
N ASP A 304 -10.43 20.74 20.95
CA ASP A 304 -11.05 19.42 21.13
C ASP A 304 -10.52 18.73 22.41
N MET A 305 -9.23 18.87 22.67
CA MET A 305 -8.59 18.37 23.89
C MET A 305 -9.15 19.07 25.14
N HIS A 306 -9.26 20.40 25.12
CA HIS A 306 -9.90 21.15 26.21
C HIS A 306 -11.37 20.79 26.41
N PHE A 307 -12.09 20.54 25.32
CA PHE A 307 -13.49 20.15 25.37
C PHE A 307 -13.65 18.78 26.04
N LYS A 308 -12.78 17.82 25.72
CA LYS A 308 -12.74 16.50 26.37
C LYS A 308 -12.48 16.59 27.88
N LEU A 309 -11.71 17.58 28.33
CA LEU A 309 -11.49 17.85 29.76
C LEU A 309 -12.63 18.63 30.42
N GLY A 310 -13.65 19.07 29.66
CA GLY A 310 -14.76 19.87 30.15
C GLY A 310 -14.44 21.36 30.37
N ASP A 311 -13.27 21.84 29.94
CA ASP A 311 -12.93 23.27 30.04
C ASP A 311 -13.49 24.04 28.84
N LEU A 312 -14.77 24.39 28.93
CA LEU A 312 -15.46 25.15 27.89
C LEU A 312 -14.84 26.53 27.64
N ARG A 313 -14.21 27.15 28.65
CA ARG A 313 -13.58 28.48 28.49
C ARG A 313 -12.31 28.38 27.66
N ALA A 314 -11.46 27.40 27.94
CA ALA A 314 -10.25 27.14 27.17
C ALA A 314 -10.58 26.60 25.77
N THR A 315 -11.60 25.74 25.66
CA THR A 315 -12.14 25.29 24.36
C THR A 315 -12.51 26.48 23.48
N ARG A 316 -13.32 27.41 24.01
CA ARG A 316 -13.69 28.64 23.31
C ARG A 316 -12.46 29.44 22.88
N ALA A 317 -11.47 29.60 23.77
CA ALA A 317 -10.27 30.37 23.47
C ALA A 317 -9.46 29.75 22.30
N ALA A 318 -9.28 28.44 22.31
CA ALA A 318 -8.59 27.71 21.24
C ALA A 318 -9.36 27.76 19.92
N LEU A 319 -10.68 27.57 19.92
CA LEU A 319 -11.50 27.67 18.71
C LEU A 319 -11.52 29.09 18.13
N VAL A 320 -11.55 30.12 18.99
CA VAL A 320 -11.41 31.52 18.53
C VAL A 320 -10.05 31.76 17.88
N GLN A 321 -8.98 31.18 18.43
CA GLN A 321 -7.67 31.26 17.80
C GLN A 321 -7.66 30.54 16.44
N ALA A 322 -8.20 29.31 16.36
CA ALA A 322 -8.30 28.55 15.13
C ALA A 322 -9.02 29.33 14.01
N VAL A 323 -10.13 30.00 14.33
CA VAL A 323 -10.93 30.80 13.36
C VAL A 323 -10.20 32.09 12.91
N ARG A 324 -9.18 32.55 13.64
CA ARG A 324 -8.38 33.73 13.26
C ARG A 324 -7.23 33.40 12.31
N GLU A 325 -6.76 32.16 12.34
CA GLU A 325 -5.69 31.69 11.46
C GLU A 325 -6.20 31.51 10.02
N GLU A 326 -5.26 31.47 9.08
CA GLU A 326 -5.59 31.14 7.69
C GLU A 326 -6.15 29.71 7.59
N VAL A 327 -7.16 29.54 6.73
CA VAL A 327 -7.73 28.22 6.46
C VAL A 327 -6.69 27.39 5.71
N PRO A 328 -6.33 26.19 6.20
CA PRO A 328 -5.36 25.35 5.52
C PRO A 328 -5.80 25.04 4.09
N LYS A 329 -4.85 25.04 3.14
CA LYS A 329 -5.15 24.83 1.72
C LYS A 329 -5.76 23.46 1.43
N ASP A 330 -5.42 22.48 2.25
CA ASP A 330 -5.87 21.10 2.21
C ASP A 330 -7.13 20.84 3.07
N ALA A 331 -7.70 21.89 3.69
CA ALA A 331 -8.89 21.74 4.51
C ALA A 331 -10.09 21.27 3.66
N PRO A 332 -10.94 20.37 4.19
CA PRO A 332 -12.12 19.90 3.48
C PRO A 332 -13.13 21.06 3.27
N PRO A 333 -13.99 20.98 2.23
CA PRO A 333 -15.08 21.93 2.05
C PRO A 333 -15.93 22.05 3.32
N GLY A 334 -16.25 23.28 3.72
CA GLY A 334 -17.02 23.55 4.94
C GLY A 334 -16.21 23.51 6.25
N TYR A 335 -14.88 23.36 6.21
CA TYR A 335 -14.03 23.39 7.41
C TYR A 335 -14.26 24.63 8.28
N GLU A 336 -14.25 25.83 7.69
CA GLU A 336 -14.47 27.08 8.44
C GLU A 336 -15.88 27.13 9.05
N ALA A 337 -16.90 26.67 8.30
CA ALA A 337 -18.27 26.59 8.80
C ALA A 337 -18.37 25.62 10.00
N ALA A 338 -17.69 24.47 9.95
CA ALA A 338 -17.66 23.50 11.03
C ALA A 338 -17.01 24.08 12.31
N LEU A 339 -15.89 24.79 12.19
CA LEU A 339 -15.27 25.49 13.33
C LEU A 339 -16.20 26.53 13.96
N LEU A 340 -16.90 27.31 13.12
CA LEU A 340 -17.85 28.32 13.59
C LEU A 340 -19.05 27.70 14.30
N ILE A 341 -19.56 26.57 13.81
CA ILE A 341 -20.65 25.83 14.47
C ILE A 341 -20.18 25.29 15.82
N LYS A 342 -19.00 24.67 15.88
CA LYS A 342 -18.43 24.15 17.13
C LYS A 342 -18.22 25.28 18.15
N LEU A 343 -17.71 26.42 17.69
CA LEU A 343 -17.56 27.61 18.54
C LEU A 343 -18.92 28.12 19.02
N ALA A 344 -19.95 28.12 18.17
CA ALA A 344 -21.30 28.54 18.51
C ALA A 344 -21.91 27.68 19.63
N GLU A 345 -21.74 26.36 19.56
CA GLU A 345 -22.19 25.41 20.57
C GLU A 345 -21.53 25.68 21.92
N VAL A 346 -20.19 25.79 21.94
CA VAL A 346 -19.44 26.06 23.17
C VAL A 346 -19.82 27.40 23.80
N VAL A 347 -20.06 28.46 23.01
CA VAL A 347 -20.49 29.75 23.59
C VAL A 347 -21.94 29.75 24.06
N GLU A 348 -22.82 28.97 23.43
CA GLU A 348 -24.20 28.75 23.87
C GLU A 348 -24.25 28.00 25.19
N GLU A 349 -23.44 26.95 25.35
CA GLU A 349 -23.28 26.22 26.62
C GLU A 349 -22.75 27.11 27.75
N LEU A 350 -21.88 28.08 27.40
CA LEU A 350 -21.42 29.11 28.32
C LEU A 350 -22.48 30.21 28.62
N GLY A 351 -23.68 30.13 28.02
CA GLY A 351 -24.79 31.06 28.23
C GLY A 351 -24.84 32.26 27.27
N PHE A 352 -23.93 32.35 26.30
CA PHE A 352 -23.84 33.47 25.35
C PHE A 352 -24.65 33.22 24.07
N HIS A 353 -25.95 32.93 24.20
CA HIS A 353 -26.80 32.53 23.07
C HIS A 353 -26.86 33.52 21.89
N ARG A 354 -26.76 34.83 22.15
CA ARG A 354 -26.71 35.83 21.06
C ARG A 354 -25.44 35.71 20.23
N VAL A 355 -24.31 35.41 20.87
CA VAL A 355 -23.01 35.25 20.21
C VAL A 355 -22.99 33.93 19.42
N GLY A 356 -23.55 32.85 19.98
CA GLY A 356 -23.68 31.57 19.28
C GLY A 356 -24.49 31.68 17.99
N ARG A 357 -25.66 32.34 18.03
CA ARG A 357 -26.45 32.61 16.81
C ARG A 357 -25.67 33.38 15.76
N ALA A 358 -24.89 34.38 16.15
CA ALA A 358 -24.07 35.15 15.21
C ALA A 358 -22.99 34.28 14.54
N TYR A 359 -22.37 33.34 15.26
CA TYR A 359 -21.43 32.39 14.66
C TYR A 359 -22.12 31.40 13.71
N ARG A 360 -23.32 30.91 14.04
CA ARG A 360 -24.10 30.06 13.13
C ARG A 360 -24.48 30.80 11.84
N GLU A 361 -24.91 32.05 11.94
CA GLU A 361 -25.18 32.89 10.76
C GLU A 361 -23.92 33.14 9.91
N LYS A 362 -22.76 33.32 10.55
CA LYS A 362 -21.48 33.41 9.83
C LYS A 362 -21.13 32.10 9.13
N ALA A 363 -21.37 30.96 9.77
CA ALA A 363 -21.12 29.64 9.20
C ALA A 363 -21.94 29.39 7.92
N LEU A 364 -23.19 29.85 7.86
CA LEU A 364 -24.04 29.74 6.65
C LEU A 364 -23.53 30.52 5.43
N ARG A 365 -22.56 31.42 5.61
CA ARG A 365 -21.98 32.26 4.56
C ARG A 365 -20.62 31.74 4.08
N LYS A 366 -20.14 30.65 4.65
CA LYS A 366 -18.88 29.97 4.33
C LYS A 366 -19.19 28.63 3.70
#